data_AF-A0A427FUL0-F1
#
_entry.id   AF-A0A427FUL0-F1
#
_cell.length_a   1.000
_cell.length_b   1.000
_cell.length_c   1.000
_cell.angle_alpha   90.00
_cell.angle_beta   90.00
_cell.angle_gamma   90.00
#
_symmetry.space_group_name_H-M   'P 1'
#
loop_
_entity.id
_entity.type
_entity.pdbx_description
1 polymer ?
#
loop_
_entity_poly.entity_id
_entity_poly.type
_entity_poly.pdbx_seq_one_letter_code
_entity_poly.pdbx_strand_id
1 'polypeptide(L)'
;MFEVGFSEMLLVGIVALLVLGPERLPVAARTLGRGLGQARRAMQGLRAQMEREIDMPNLDSAPLQRLEQELRQGISLKAEPATDAATATVIRETTS
;
A
#
# COMPACT_ATOMS: atom_id res chain seq x y z
N MET A 1 -25.04 -4.17 -14.93
CA MET A 1 -25.94 -3.20 -15.59
C MET A 1 -25.12 -1.93 -15.76
N PHE A 2 -24.89 -1.48 -16.99
CA PHE A 2 -23.76 -0.63 -17.45
C PHE A 2 -22.46 -1.40 -17.62
N GLU A 3 -22.42 -2.25 -18.64
CA GLU A 3 -21.13 -2.59 -19.24
C GLU A 3 -20.76 -1.41 -20.14
N VAL A 4 -19.58 -0.81 -19.97
CA VAL A 4 -19.13 0.26 -20.86
C VAL A 4 -18.83 -0.38 -22.22
N GLY A 5 -19.86 -0.54 -23.03
CA GLY A 5 -19.80 -1.09 -24.37
C GLY A 5 -19.56 -0.03 -25.42
N PHE A 6 -19.32 -0.49 -26.64
CA PHE A 6 -19.20 0.40 -27.81
C PHE A 6 -20.48 1.23 -28.02
N SER A 7 -21.65 0.63 -27.74
CA SER A 7 -22.96 1.27 -27.87
C SER A 7 -23.13 2.47 -26.91
N GLU A 8 -22.79 2.33 -25.63
CA GLU A 8 -22.86 3.45 -24.68
C GLU A 8 -21.89 4.59 -25.06
N MET A 9 -20.67 4.25 -25.49
CA MET A 9 -19.70 5.24 -25.96
C MET A 9 -20.22 6.05 -27.15
N LEU A 10 -20.87 5.38 -28.11
CA LEU A 10 -21.49 6.04 -29.26
C LEU A 10 -22.63 6.97 -28.83
N LEU A 11 -23.51 6.52 -27.93
CA LEU A 11 -24.62 7.32 -27.43
C LEU A 11 -24.13 8.58 -26.73
N VAL A 12 -23.17 8.46 -25.81
CA VAL A 12 -22.56 9.60 -25.13
C VAL A 12 -21.88 10.54 -26.12
N GLY A 13 -21.19 9.99 -27.13
CA GLY A 13 -20.60 10.77 -28.22
C GLY A 13 -21.64 11.60 -28.97
N ILE A 14 -22.76 11.02 -29.37
CA ILE A 14 -23.84 11.72 -30.06
C ILE A 14 -24.43 12.84 -29.17
N VAL A 15 -24.71 12.54 -27.90
CA VAL A 15 -25.24 13.54 -26.95
C VAL A 15 -24.25 14.69 -26.76
N ALA A 16 -22.96 14.38 -26.61
CA ALA A 16 -21.92 15.40 -26.47
C ALA A 16 -21.80 16.27 -27.72
N LEU A 17 -21.91 15.68 -28.92
CA LEU A 17 -21.92 16.41 -30.19
C LEU A 17 -23.15 17.31 -30.30
N LEU A 18 -24.32 16.90 -29.81
CA LEU A 18 -25.54 17.70 -29.85
C LEU A 18 -25.50 18.88 -28.87
N VAL A 19 -25.03 18.64 -27.64
CA VAL A 19 -24.99 19.65 -26.58
C VAL A 19 -23.89 20.68 -26.82
N LEU A 20 -22.68 20.22 -27.13
CA LEU A 20 -21.50 21.08 -27.26
C LEU A 20 -21.29 21.53 -28.71
N GLY A 21 -21.69 20.71 -29.68
CA GLY A 21 -21.46 20.91 -31.10
C GLY A 21 -20.26 20.09 -31.63
N PRO A 22 -20.31 19.62 -32.88
CA PRO A 22 -19.26 18.79 -33.49
C PRO A 22 -17.91 19.50 -33.61
N GLU A 23 -17.90 20.82 -33.76
CA GLU A 23 -16.65 21.59 -33.82
C GLU A 23 -16.06 21.89 -32.44
N ARG A 24 -16.89 21.96 -31.39
CA ARG A 24 -16.45 22.39 -30.05
C ARG A 24 -16.01 21.23 -29.17
N LEU A 25 -16.58 20.05 -29.35
CA LEU A 25 -16.16 18.83 -28.65
C LEU A 25 -14.65 18.54 -28.82
N PRO A 26 -14.08 18.48 -30.04
CA PRO A 26 -12.65 18.21 -30.20
C PRO A 26 -11.78 19.32 -29.61
N VAL A 27 -12.25 20.58 -29.64
CA VAL A 27 -11.53 21.70 -29.01
C VAL A 27 -11.52 21.55 -27.49
N ALA A 28 -12.67 21.26 -26.87
CA ALA A 28 -12.77 21.04 -25.43
C ALA A 28 -11.92 19.84 -24.97
N ALA A 29 -11.99 18.72 -25.69
CA ALA A 29 -11.17 17.54 -25.41
C ALA A 29 -9.66 17.85 -25.51
N ARG A 30 -9.24 18.65 -26.50
CA ARG A 30 -7.85 19.09 -26.65
C ARG A 30 -7.42 20.01 -25.50
N THR A 31 -8.27 20.94 -25.08
CA THR A 31 -7.96 21.88 -23.98
C THR A 31 -7.85 21.14 -22.65
N LEU A 32 -8.85 20.31 -22.32
CA LEU A 32 -8.83 19.48 -21.12
C LEU A 32 -7.68 18.47 -21.15
N GLY A 33 -7.44 17.83 -22.29
CA GLY A 33 -6.34 16.90 -22.49
C GLY A 33 -4.97 17.54 -22.30
N ARG A 34 -4.78 18.78 -22.76
CA ARG A 34 -3.55 19.55 -22.50
C ARG A 34 -3.37 19.86 -21.02
N GLY A 35 -4.43 20.31 -20.34
CA GLY A 35 -4.39 20.61 -18.89
C GLY A 35 -4.08 19.36 -18.06
N LEU A 36 -4.81 18.27 -18.28
CA LEU A 36 -4.58 16.98 -17.64
C LEU A 36 -3.19 16.42 -17.96
N GLY A 37 -2.73 16.57 -19.20
CA GLY A 37 -1.40 16.11 -19.62
C GLY A 37 -0.26 16.91 -18.99
N GLN A 38 -0.47 18.19 -18.72
CA GLN A 38 0.48 19.02 -17.95
C GLN A 38 0.46 18.64 -16.47
N ALA A 39 -0.73 18.50 -15.88
CA ALA A 39 -0.89 18.06 -14.49
C ALA A 39 -0.23 16.68 -14.25
N ARG A 40 -0.46 15.72 -15.15
CA ARG A 40 0.16 14.39 -15.10
C ARG A 40 1.68 14.48 -15.17
N ARG A 41 2.23 15.33 -16.06
CA ARG A 41 3.68 15.55 -16.16
C ARG A 41 4.26 16.20 -14.91
N ALA A 42 3.57 17.18 -14.33
CA ALA A 42 3.97 17.78 -13.06
C ALA A 42 3.98 16.75 -11.93
N MET A 43 2.91 15.96 -11.79
CA MET A 43 2.84 14.86 -10.82
C MET A 43 3.96 13.83 -11.02
N GLN A 44 4.27 13.48 -12.26
CA GLN A 44 5.39 12.58 -12.57
C GLN A 44 6.75 13.17 -12.19
N GLY A 45 6.95 14.47 -12.44
CA GLY A 45 8.17 15.19 -12.04
C GLY A 45 8.32 15.29 -10.53
N LEU A 46 7.22 15.48 -9.79
CA LEU A 46 7.20 15.47 -8.32
C LEU A 46 7.50 14.07 -7.77
N ARG A 47 6.86 13.03 -8.33
CA ARG A 47 7.19 11.64 -7.98
C ARG A 47 8.65 11.31 -8.26
N ALA A 48 9.20 11.74 -9.38
CA ALA A 48 10.59 11.49 -9.74
C ALA A 48 11.60 12.28 -8.88
N GLN A 49 11.19 13.41 -8.28
CA GLN A 49 11.99 14.13 -7.28
C GLN A 49 11.89 13.43 -5.92
N MET A 50 10.68 13.06 -5.51
CA MET A 50 10.46 12.26 -4.31
C MET A 50 11.19 10.91 -4.38
N GLU A 51 11.22 10.20 -5.51
CA GLU A 51 11.96 8.94 -5.66
C GLU A 51 13.48 9.14 -5.53
N ARG A 52 13.99 10.30 -5.94
CA ARG A 52 15.43 10.63 -5.82
C ARG A 52 15.81 11.06 -4.41
N GLU A 53 14.87 11.61 -3.66
CA GLU A 53 15.09 12.11 -2.29
C GLU A 53 14.66 11.07 -1.23
N ILE A 54 13.69 10.23 -1.58
CA ILE A 54 13.24 8.99 -0.93
C ILE A 54 13.87 7.82 -1.71
N ASP A 55 15.18 7.87 -1.93
CA ASP A 55 16.00 6.65 -2.02
C ASP A 55 16.10 6.00 -0.61
N MET A 56 15.05 6.15 0.22
CA MET A 56 14.76 5.18 1.25
C MET A 56 14.25 3.96 0.48
N PRO A 57 15.00 2.85 0.51
CA PRO A 57 14.59 1.66 -0.20
C PRO A 57 13.17 1.37 0.21
N ASN A 58 12.41 0.98 -0.81
CA ASN A 58 11.08 0.40 -0.77
C ASN A 58 10.76 -0.16 0.62
N LEU A 59 9.50 -0.02 1.05
CA LEU A 59 8.95 -0.85 2.12
C LEU A 59 9.03 -2.32 1.68
N ASP A 60 10.25 -2.86 1.67
CA ASP A 60 10.53 -4.24 1.49
C ASP A 60 9.83 -4.88 2.67
N SER A 61 9.07 -5.92 2.41
CA SER A 61 8.63 -6.84 3.44
C SER A 61 9.80 -7.46 4.24
N ALA A 62 11.06 -7.13 3.91
CA ALA A 62 12.28 -7.57 4.59
C ALA A 62 12.37 -7.13 6.06
N PRO A 63 12.20 -5.86 6.47
CA PRO A 63 12.11 -5.46 7.87
C PRO A 63 11.03 -6.20 8.67
N LEU A 64 9.86 -6.45 8.07
CA LEU A 64 8.77 -7.20 8.73
C LEU A 64 9.15 -8.69 8.94
N GLN A 65 9.79 -9.32 7.95
CA GLN A 65 10.26 -10.70 8.05
C GLN A 65 11.40 -10.86 9.08
N ARG A 66 12.30 -9.87 9.20
CA ARG A 66 13.37 -9.88 10.22
C ARG A 66 12.80 -9.76 11.63
N LEU A 67 11.79 -8.92 11.82
CA LEU A 67 11.12 -8.76 13.10
C LEU A 67 10.39 -10.05 13.53
N GLU A 68 9.73 -10.74 12.60
CA GLU A 68 9.14 -12.06 12.86
C GLU A 68 10.19 -13.13 13.20
N GLN A 69 11.37 -13.10 12.57
CA GLN A 69 12.46 -14.03 12.87
C GLN A 69 13.05 -13.78 14.26
N GLU A 70 13.27 -12.53 14.66
CA GLU A 70 13.73 -12.19 16.02
C GLU A 70 12.70 -12.55 17.09
N LEU A 71 11.41 -12.36 16.82
CA LEU A 71 10.33 -12.81 17.70
C LEU A 71 10.32 -14.33 17.83
N ARG A 72 10.46 -15.07 16.72
CA ARG A 72 10.54 -16.54 16.75
C ARG A 72 11.78 -17.05 17.50
N GLN A 73 12.92 -16.37 17.37
CA GLN A 73 14.14 -16.71 18.10
C GLN A 73 14.06 -16.34 19.58
N GLY A 74 13.54 -15.15 19.91
CA GLY A 74 13.34 -14.67 21.28
C GLY A 74 12.31 -15.47 22.07
N ILE A 75 11.30 -16.02 21.39
CA ILE A 75 10.34 -16.97 21.97
C ILE A 75 11.01 -18.33 22.19
N SER A 76 11.93 -18.76 21.31
CA SER A 76 12.68 -20.02 21.46
C SER A 76 13.75 -19.99 22.55
N LEU A 77 14.24 -18.80 22.96
CA LEU A 77 15.23 -18.63 24.03
C LEU A 77 14.61 -18.49 25.43
N LYS A 78 13.27 -18.52 25.55
CA LYS A 78 12.56 -18.30 26.83
C LYS A 78 11.50 -19.35 27.20
N ALA A 79 11.48 -20.49 26.51
CA ALA A 79 10.79 -21.71 26.93
C ALA A 79 11.86 -22.80 27.09
N GLU A 80 12.67 -22.79 28.14
CA GLU A 80 12.54 -23.51 29.44
C GLU A 80 13.96 -23.43 30.07
N PRO A 81 14.23 -23.73 31.36
CA PRO A 81 13.37 -24.23 32.43
C PRO A 81 13.65 -23.57 33.81
N ALA A 82 12.65 -22.98 34.45
CA ALA A 82 12.69 -22.71 35.89
C ALA A 82 11.26 -22.42 36.30
N THR A 83 10.50 -23.41 36.73
CA THR A 83 10.34 -23.64 38.17
C THR A 83 9.42 -24.84 38.31
N ASP A 84 9.95 -26.04 38.59
CA ASP A 84 9.29 -26.97 39.54
C ASP A 84 10.17 -28.17 39.96
N ALA A 85 11.49 -28.00 40.07
CA ALA A 85 12.35 -28.99 40.71
C ALA A 85 12.73 -28.59 42.16
N ALA A 86 12.23 -27.45 42.67
CA ALA A 86 12.61 -26.91 43.97
C ALA A 86 11.64 -27.27 45.12
N THR A 87 10.60 -28.06 44.88
CA THR A 87 9.63 -28.44 45.93
C THR A 87 10.06 -29.70 46.71
N ALA A 88 11.20 -30.32 46.38
CA ALA A 88 11.63 -31.60 46.97
C ALA A 88 12.73 -31.53 48.06
N THR A 89 13.15 -30.36 48.56
CA THR A 89 14.32 -30.34 49.50
C THR A 89 14.19 -29.43 50.73
N VAL A 90 13.16 -28.60 50.88
CA VAL A 90 13.08 -27.68 52.04
C VAL A 90 12.03 -28.09 53.07
N ILE A 91 11.95 -29.38 53.46
CA ILE A 91 11.37 -29.77 54.77
C ILE A 91 12.08 -31.03 55.29
N ARG A 92 13.40 -30.94 55.46
CA ARG A 92 14.10 -31.67 56.51
C ARG A 92 14.67 -30.62 57.44
N GLU A 93 14.46 -30.84 58.74
CA GLU A 93 15.00 -30.07 59.85
C GLU A 93 14.34 -28.72 60.15
N THR A 94 13.20 -28.76 60.86
CA THR A 94 13.11 -28.02 62.12
C THR A 94 11.96 -28.55 62.99
N THR A 95 12.32 -29.04 64.18
CA THR A 95 11.58 -28.92 65.44
C THR A 95 10.39 -29.85 65.75
N SER A 96 10.73 -30.79 66.66
CA SER A 96 10.00 -31.33 67.81
C SER A 96 9.05 -32.52 67.68
#